data_AF-A0A8T5DX60-F1
#
_entry.id   AF-A0A8T5DX60-F1
#
_cell.length_a   1.000
_cell.length_b   1.000
_cell.length_c   1.000
_cell.angle_alpha   90.00
_cell.angle_beta   90.00
_cell.angle_gamma   90.00
#
_symmetry.space_group_name_H-M   'P 1'
#
loop_
_entity.id
_entity.type
_entity.pdbx_description
1 polymer ?
#
loop_
_entity_poly.entity_id
_entity_poly.type
_entity_poly.pdbx_seq_one_letter_code
_entity_poly.pdbx_strand_id
1 'polypeptide(L)'
;CHPLLVSLWEEYGMVVLEQMFNLDGEKADLIYKKQLQRKQGFGAFLRELGANLSTAKKLDLLPWKTNELPVPLNFADKLIRKAGDHGIASTVSMARKGNGLESAMGWAWLVVHDRTESDAWRFDSSSRDKGSDWVPALKMLWDSAEKILLKNQKDARGDYIVAMEKLAEISGAGKLSKP
;
A
#
# COMPACT_ATOMS: atom_id res chain seq x y z
N CYS A 1 -33.25 -8.93 7.01
CA CYS A 1 -32.72 -7.83 7.84
C CYS A 1 -32.07 -6.70 7.02
N HIS A 2 -32.78 -6.05 6.08
CA HIS A 2 -32.21 -5.03 5.18
C HIS A 2 -32.94 -3.67 5.17
N PRO A 3 -34.27 -3.57 5.30
CA PRO A 3 -34.96 -2.28 5.22
C PRO A 3 -34.74 -1.38 6.44
N LEU A 4 -34.80 -1.96 7.65
CA LEU A 4 -34.72 -1.21 8.91
C LEU A 4 -33.35 -0.54 9.13
N LEU A 5 -32.26 -1.18 8.73
CA LEU A 5 -30.92 -0.61 8.90
C LEU A 5 -30.62 0.48 7.87
N VAL A 6 -31.23 0.40 6.69
CA VAL A 6 -31.11 1.46 5.68
C VAL A 6 -31.90 2.70 6.10
N SER A 7 -33.09 2.54 6.67
CA SER A 7 -33.86 3.67 7.21
C SER A 7 -33.20 4.34 8.41
N LEU A 8 -32.50 3.58 9.25
CA LEU A 8 -31.77 4.15 10.40
C LEU A 8 -30.46 4.84 9.99
N TRP A 9 -29.96 4.61 8.77
CA TRP A 9 -28.74 5.27 8.31
C TRP A 9 -28.92 6.77 8.12
N GLU A 10 -30.09 7.22 7.65
CA GLU A 10 -30.41 8.66 7.51
C GLU A 10 -30.32 9.41 8.83
N GLU A 11 -30.68 8.77 9.94
CA GLU A 11 -30.76 9.42 11.25
C GLU A 11 -29.50 9.17 12.09
N TYR A 12 -28.93 7.97 12.02
CA TYR A 12 -27.84 7.53 12.90
C TYR A 12 -26.52 7.28 12.16
N GLY A 13 -26.45 7.46 10.84
CA GLY A 13 -25.27 7.11 10.05
C GLY A 13 -24.01 7.86 10.48
N MET A 14 -24.13 9.15 10.78
CA MET A 14 -23.02 9.95 11.29
C MET A 14 -22.57 9.49 12.69
N VAL A 15 -23.51 9.16 13.58
CA VAL A 15 -23.21 8.63 14.92
C VAL A 15 -22.47 7.30 14.83
N VAL A 16 -22.87 6.42 13.90
CA VAL A 16 -22.19 5.15 13.67
C VAL A 16 -20.76 5.36 13.14
N LEU A 17 -20.57 6.29 12.21
CA LEU A 17 -19.24 6.64 11.68
C LEU A 17 -18.32 7.20 12.78
N GLU A 18 -18.85 8.08 13.62
CA GLU A 18 -18.11 8.68 14.72
C GLU A 18 -17.78 7.64 15.82
N GLN A 19 -18.79 6.94 16.35
CA GLN A 19 -18.61 6.06 17.51
C GLN A 19 -17.92 4.73 17.18
N MET A 20 -18.22 4.11 16.04
CA MET A 20 -17.67 2.78 15.71
C MET A 20 -16.35 2.88 14.94
N PHE A 21 -16.17 3.94 14.15
CA PHE A 21 -15.06 4.06 13.22
C PHE A 21 -14.15 5.26 13.51
N ASN A 22 -14.52 6.12 14.46
CA ASN A 22 -13.81 7.35 14.80
C ASN A 22 -13.57 8.22 13.55
N LEU A 23 -14.59 8.28 12.69
CA LEU A 23 -14.62 9.07 11.47
C LEU A 23 -15.51 10.30 11.68
N ASP A 24 -14.93 11.48 11.46
CA ASP A 24 -15.58 12.77 11.57
C ASP A 24 -15.33 13.66 10.34
N GLY A 25 -16.02 14.80 10.31
CA GLY A 25 -15.84 15.85 9.30
C GLY A 25 -16.15 15.42 7.86
N GLU A 26 -15.41 16.01 6.92
CA GLU A 26 -15.68 15.91 5.48
C GLU A 26 -15.58 14.47 4.94
N LYS A 27 -14.72 13.64 5.54
CA LYS A 27 -14.59 12.22 5.17
C LYS A 27 -15.82 11.41 5.58
N ALA A 28 -16.37 11.68 6.77
CA ALA A 28 -17.59 11.03 7.24
C ALA A 28 -18.79 11.42 6.35
N ASP A 29 -18.91 12.70 6.01
CA ASP A 29 -19.98 13.20 5.12
C ASP A 29 -19.98 12.55 3.73
N LEU A 30 -18.79 12.36 3.15
CA LEU A 30 -18.65 11.69 1.85
C LEU A 30 -19.09 10.22 1.92
N ILE A 31 -18.69 9.50 2.97
CA ILE A 31 -19.07 8.10 3.19
C ILE A 31 -20.57 7.98 3.45
N TYR A 32 -21.11 8.86 4.28
CA TYR A 32 -22.53 8.96 4.60
C TYR A 32 -23.37 9.15 3.32
N LYS A 33 -23.05 10.15 2.49
CA LYS A 33 -23.75 10.44 1.22
C LYS A 33 -23.62 9.29 0.22
N LYS A 34 -22.45 8.66 0.13
CA LYS A 34 -22.20 7.54 -0.80
C LYS A 34 -23.06 6.32 -0.45
N GLN A 35 -23.21 6.01 0.83
CA GLN A 35 -24.07 4.92 1.29
C GLN A 35 -25.56 5.25 1.15
N LEU A 36 -25.94 6.53 1.24
CA LEU A 36 -27.30 6.99 0.93
C LEU A 36 -27.68 6.73 -0.54
N GLN A 37 -26.72 6.93 -1.46
CA GLN A 37 -26.94 6.76 -2.90
C GLN A 37 -26.80 5.31 -3.39
N ARG A 38 -25.92 4.51 -2.78
CA ARG A 38 -25.77 3.09 -3.11
C ARG A 38 -26.66 2.22 -2.23
N LYS A 39 -27.61 1.48 -2.84
CA LYS A 39 -28.37 0.40 -2.19
C LYS A 39 -27.51 -0.86 -1.92
N GLN A 40 -26.26 -0.70 -1.48
CA GLN A 40 -25.42 -1.81 -1.03
C GLN A 40 -25.97 -2.35 0.28
N GLY A 41 -25.91 -3.67 0.46
CA GLY A 41 -26.36 -4.28 1.70
C GLY A 41 -25.57 -3.77 2.90
N PHE A 42 -26.30 -3.28 3.91
CA PHE A 42 -25.73 -2.52 5.02
C PHE A 42 -24.62 -3.27 5.79
N GLY A 43 -24.82 -4.56 6.05
CA GLY A 43 -23.80 -5.39 6.69
C GLY A 43 -22.54 -5.58 5.84
N ALA A 44 -22.68 -5.66 4.51
CA ALA A 44 -21.53 -5.72 3.61
C ALA A 44 -20.78 -4.38 3.58
N PHE A 45 -21.51 -3.26 3.58
CA PHE A 45 -20.93 -1.91 3.66
C PHE A 45 -20.12 -1.71 4.95
N LEU A 46 -20.68 -2.00 6.14
CA LEU A 46 -19.97 -1.82 7.40
C LEU A 46 -18.70 -2.69 7.48
N ARG A 47 -18.78 -3.93 6.99
CA ARG A 47 -17.63 -4.82 6.92
C ARG A 47 -16.55 -4.28 5.99
N GLU A 48 -16.94 -3.79 4.81
CA GLU A 48 -16.03 -3.17 3.84
C GLU A 48 -15.40 -1.89 4.41
N LEU A 49 -16.19 -1.03 5.05
CA LEU A 49 -15.72 0.19 5.69
C LEU A 49 -14.69 -0.12 6.79
N GLY A 50 -15.00 -1.07 7.67
CA GLY A 50 -14.08 -1.51 8.73
C GLY A 50 -12.79 -2.10 8.17
N ALA A 51 -12.87 -2.91 7.11
CA ALA A 51 -11.70 -3.45 6.43
C ALA A 51 -10.83 -2.32 5.84
N ASN A 52 -11.44 -1.39 5.10
CA ASN A 52 -10.74 -0.26 4.47
C ASN A 52 -10.05 0.63 5.51
N LEU A 53 -10.71 0.92 6.65
CA LEU A 53 -10.12 1.71 7.72
C LEU A 53 -8.97 0.99 8.41
N SER A 54 -9.11 -0.32 8.65
CA SER A 54 -8.03 -1.12 9.20
C SER A 54 -6.81 -1.11 8.29
N THR A 55 -7.01 -1.28 6.98
CA THR A 55 -5.95 -1.19 5.97
C THR A 55 -5.32 0.21 5.93
N ALA A 56 -6.13 1.27 5.90
CA ALA A 56 -5.63 2.65 5.89
C ALA A 56 -4.77 2.94 7.14
N LYS A 57 -5.25 2.57 8.33
CA LYS A 57 -4.49 2.71 9.58
C LYS A 57 -3.16 1.96 9.56
N LYS A 58 -3.11 0.79 8.92
CA LYS A 58 -1.87 0.02 8.76
C LYS A 58 -0.90 0.68 7.79
N LEU A 59 -1.41 1.21 6.67
CA LEU A 59 -0.60 1.94 5.69
C LEU A 59 -0.04 3.24 6.26
N ASP A 60 -0.75 3.88 7.20
CA ASP A 60 -0.30 5.07 7.94
C ASP A 60 0.83 4.75 8.94
N LEU A 61 1.09 3.49 9.26
CA LEU A 61 2.23 3.10 10.10
C LEU A 61 3.56 3.13 9.33
N LEU A 62 3.53 3.16 8.00
CA LEU A 62 4.74 3.26 7.18
C LEU A 62 5.40 4.64 7.43
N PRO A 63 6.74 4.72 7.52
CA PRO A 63 7.40 5.94 7.98
C PRO A 63 7.20 7.16 7.08
N TRP A 64 7.29 6.99 5.76
CA TRP A 64 7.14 8.09 4.80
C TRP A 64 5.69 8.21 4.32
N LYS A 65 5.26 9.41 3.93
CA LYS A 65 3.96 9.58 3.27
C LYS A 65 4.07 9.25 1.78
N THR A 66 2.90 8.98 1.19
CA THR A 66 2.78 8.72 -0.25
C THR A 66 3.42 9.85 -1.06
N ASN A 67 4.32 9.49 -1.99
CA ASN A 67 5.04 10.39 -2.90
C ASN A 67 6.11 11.30 -2.25
N GLU A 68 6.52 11.09 -0.99
CA GLU A 68 7.65 11.85 -0.41
C GLU A 68 9.02 11.37 -0.89
N LEU A 69 9.11 10.14 -1.38
CA LEU A 69 10.37 9.51 -1.76
C LEU A 69 10.80 9.91 -3.20
N PRO A 70 12.11 9.96 -3.49
CA PRO A 70 12.62 10.16 -4.84
C PRO A 70 12.43 8.90 -5.70
N VAL A 71 12.58 9.05 -7.03
CA VAL A 71 12.66 7.90 -7.94
C VAL A 71 13.99 7.17 -7.71
N PRO A 72 14.03 5.83 -7.65
CA PRO A 72 12.93 4.87 -7.85
C PRO A 72 12.23 4.39 -6.56
N LEU A 73 12.55 4.97 -5.40
CA LEU A 73 12.03 4.53 -4.10
C LEU A 73 10.54 4.82 -3.93
N ASN A 74 10.03 5.90 -4.53
CA ASN A 74 8.59 6.15 -4.57
C ASN A 74 7.80 5.03 -5.26
N PHE A 75 8.40 4.38 -6.27
CA PHE A 75 7.78 3.27 -6.97
C PHE A 75 7.80 2.01 -6.10
N ALA A 76 8.89 1.76 -5.37
CA ALA A 76 8.95 0.71 -4.36
C ALA A 76 7.87 0.89 -3.27
N ASP A 77 7.74 2.11 -2.71
CA ASP A 77 6.71 2.43 -1.72
C ASP A 77 5.29 2.23 -2.28
N LYS A 78 5.01 2.66 -3.52
CA LYS A 78 3.73 2.41 -4.20
C LYS A 78 3.42 0.92 -4.32
N LEU A 79 4.41 0.10 -4.70
CA LEU A 79 4.26 -1.36 -4.79
C LEU A 79 3.98 -1.97 -3.42
N ILE A 80 4.71 -1.57 -2.37
CA ILE A 80 4.50 -2.04 -1.00
C ILE A 80 3.09 -1.69 -0.50
N ARG A 81 2.67 -0.44 -0.65
CA ARG A 81 1.32 0.00 -0.23
C ARG A 81 0.23 -0.77 -0.96
N LYS A 82 0.38 -0.95 -2.27
CA LYS A 82 -0.59 -1.70 -3.08
C LYS A 82 -0.61 -3.18 -2.71
N ALA A 83 0.54 -3.77 -2.38
CA ALA A 83 0.61 -5.15 -1.90
C ALA A 83 -0.01 -5.31 -0.51
N GLY A 84 0.14 -4.32 0.36
CA GLY A 84 -0.52 -4.27 1.68
C GLY A 84 -2.05 -4.20 1.60
N ASP A 85 -2.57 -3.49 0.59
CA ASP A 85 -4.01 -3.28 0.41
C ASP A 85 -4.68 -4.40 -0.39
N HIS A 86 -4.09 -4.80 -1.53
CA HIS A 86 -4.70 -5.70 -2.50
C HIS A 86 -3.90 -6.99 -2.75
N GLY A 87 -2.84 -7.22 -1.97
CA GLY A 87 -1.96 -8.37 -2.12
C GLY A 87 -0.95 -8.24 -3.26
N ILE A 88 0.13 -9.04 -3.18
CA ILE A 88 1.27 -9.03 -4.11
C ILE A 88 0.83 -9.30 -5.56
N ALA A 89 -0.16 -10.18 -5.79
CA ALA A 89 -0.61 -10.50 -7.15
C ALA A 89 -1.13 -9.25 -7.91
N SER A 90 -1.69 -8.28 -7.19
CA SER A 90 -2.23 -7.04 -7.78
C SER A 90 -1.14 -6.05 -8.24
N THR A 91 0.10 -6.23 -7.76
CA THR A 91 1.22 -5.31 -8.04
C THR A 91 2.03 -5.72 -9.27
N VAL A 92 1.91 -6.98 -9.71
CA VAL A 92 2.61 -7.50 -10.90
C VAL A 92 2.35 -6.63 -12.14
N SER A 93 1.09 -6.25 -12.41
CA SER A 93 0.76 -5.40 -13.55
C SER A 93 1.30 -3.97 -13.43
N MET A 94 1.50 -3.48 -12.21
CA MET A 94 2.08 -2.17 -11.92
C MET A 94 3.59 -2.21 -12.12
N ALA A 95 4.28 -3.22 -11.57
CA ALA A 95 5.71 -3.43 -11.71
C ALA A 95 6.16 -3.46 -13.19
N ARG A 96 5.34 -4.04 -14.08
CA ARG A 96 5.59 -4.11 -15.52
C ARG A 96 5.50 -2.77 -16.27
N LYS A 97 4.83 -1.76 -15.69
CA LYS A 97 4.58 -0.47 -16.36
C LYS A 97 5.63 0.59 -16.04
N GLY A 98 6.56 0.32 -15.14
CA GLY A 98 7.63 1.25 -14.80
C GLY A 98 8.55 1.53 -15.99
N ASN A 99 9.06 2.75 -16.07
CA ASN A 99 10.04 3.18 -17.08
C ASN A 99 11.38 3.55 -16.43
N GLY A 100 12.48 3.47 -17.19
CA GLY A 100 13.82 3.79 -16.68
C GLY A 100 14.14 3.07 -15.35
N LEU A 101 14.47 3.85 -14.31
CA LEU A 101 14.77 3.29 -12.97
C LEU A 101 13.56 2.62 -12.30
N GLU A 102 12.32 3.03 -12.62
CA GLU A 102 11.13 2.32 -12.13
C GLU A 102 10.98 0.95 -12.79
N SER A 103 11.47 0.78 -14.03
CA SER A 103 11.52 -0.53 -14.68
C SER A 103 12.47 -1.47 -13.96
N ALA A 104 13.66 -0.99 -13.57
CA ALA A 104 14.60 -1.75 -12.75
C ALA A 104 14.00 -2.12 -11.38
N MET A 105 13.29 -1.19 -10.73
CA MET A 105 12.62 -1.47 -9.46
C MET A 105 11.46 -2.46 -9.62
N GLY A 106 10.71 -2.36 -10.72
CA GLY A 106 9.68 -3.32 -11.08
C GLY A 106 10.24 -4.72 -11.29
N TRP A 107 11.40 -4.84 -11.95
CA TRP A 107 12.11 -6.10 -12.08
C TRP A 107 12.53 -6.67 -10.71
N ALA A 108 13.17 -5.85 -9.88
CA ALA A 108 13.58 -6.22 -8.53
C ALA A 108 12.41 -6.78 -7.72
N TRP A 109 11.25 -6.11 -7.79
CA TRP A 109 10.02 -6.52 -7.13
C TRP A 109 9.51 -7.88 -7.62
N LEU A 110 9.52 -8.13 -8.93
CA LEU A 110 9.10 -9.42 -9.49
C LEU A 110 10.05 -10.55 -9.05
N VAL A 111 11.35 -10.28 -8.94
CA VAL A 111 12.34 -11.26 -8.44
C VAL A 111 12.12 -11.56 -6.96
N VAL A 112 11.91 -10.54 -6.12
CA VAL A 112 11.65 -10.72 -4.67
C VAL A 112 10.46 -11.63 -4.39
N HIS A 113 9.47 -11.66 -5.29
CA HIS A 113 8.24 -12.43 -5.14
C HIS A 113 8.14 -13.66 -6.05
N ASP A 114 9.23 -14.08 -6.69
CA ASP A 114 9.27 -15.23 -7.60
C ASP A 114 8.21 -15.15 -8.72
N ARG A 115 8.04 -13.96 -9.31
CA ARG A 115 7.07 -13.67 -10.39
C ARG A 115 7.72 -13.36 -11.75
N THR A 116 8.87 -13.96 -12.03
CA THR A 116 9.70 -13.63 -13.21
C THR A 116 9.43 -14.50 -14.45
N GLU A 117 8.87 -15.70 -14.27
CA GLU A 117 8.85 -16.79 -15.27
C GLU A 117 8.24 -16.42 -16.64
N SER A 118 7.33 -15.45 -16.71
CA SER A 118 6.67 -15.05 -17.97
C SER A 118 6.92 -13.58 -18.37
N ASP A 119 7.78 -12.87 -17.62
CA ASP A 119 7.88 -11.41 -17.71
C ASP A 119 9.30 -10.90 -18.01
N ALA A 120 10.34 -11.72 -17.90
CA ALA A 120 11.72 -11.29 -18.09
C ALA A 120 11.98 -10.62 -19.45
N TRP A 121 11.28 -11.04 -20.51
CA TRP A 121 11.41 -10.46 -21.85
C TRP A 121 10.88 -9.01 -21.97
N ARG A 122 10.05 -8.56 -21.01
CA ARG A 122 9.47 -7.20 -21.01
C ARG A 122 10.44 -6.13 -20.49
N PHE A 123 11.52 -6.55 -19.83
CA PHE A 123 12.51 -5.66 -19.24
C PHE A 123 13.79 -5.67 -20.08
N ASP A 124 14.33 -4.49 -20.38
CA ASP A 124 15.62 -4.39 -21.04
C ASP A 124 16.75 -4.94 -20.16
N SER A 125 17.89 -5.26 -20.77
CA SER A 125 19.01 -5.88 -20.04
C SER A 125 19.56 -4.98 -18.92
N SER A 126 19.57 -3.66 -19.11
CA SER A 126 20.10 -2.73 -18.10
C SER A 126 19.17 -2.64 -16.89
N SER A 127 17.85 -2.63 -17.11
CA SER A 127 16.87 -2.66 -16.03
C SER A 127 16.93 -3.96 -15.23
N ARG A 128 17.14 -5.10 -15.89
CA ARG A 128 17.29 -6.39 -15.20
C ARG A 128 18.55 -6.45 -14.36
N ASP A 129 19.67 -5.97 -14.89
CA ASP A 129 20.96 -5.93 -14.20
C ASP A 129 20.86 -5.06 -12.93
N LYS A 130 20.50 -3.77 -13.08
CA LYS A 130 20.30 -2.84 -11.96
C LYS A 130 19.28 -3.34 -10.95
N GLY A 131 18.14 -3.84 -11.43
CA GLY A 131 17.09 -4.34 -10.55
C GLY A 131 17.53 -5.57 -9.75
N SER A 132 18.37 -6.43 -10.32
CA SER A 132 18.89 -7.61 -9.63
C SER A 132 19.81 -7.23 -8.46
N ASP A 133 20.60 -6.17 -8.60
CA ASP A 133 21.42 -5.62 -7.51
C ASP A 133 20.56 -5.10 -6.35
N TRP A 134 19.33 -4.66 -6.63
CA TRP A 134 18.44 -4.09 -5.62
C TRP A 134 17.64 -5.13 -4.85
N VAL A 135 17.57 -6.38 -5.33
CA VAL A 135 16.77 -7.47 -4.75
C VAL A 135 17.07 -7.68 -3.26
N PRO A 136 18.33 -7.74 -2.78
CA PRO A 136 18.58 -7.99 -1.36
C PRO A 136 18.02 -6.89 -0.45
N ALA A 137 18.18 -5.61 -0.81
CA ALA A 137 17.66 -4.50 -0.01
C ALA A 137 16.14 -4.38 -0.13
N LEU A 138 15.58 -4.60 -1.33
CA LEU A 138 14.14 -4.59 -1.53
C LEU A 138 13.44 -5.73 -0.77
N LYS A 139 14.08 -6.91 -0.68
CA LYS A 139 13.58 -8.02 0.14
C LYS A 139 13.55 -7.66 1.62
N MET A 140 14.63 -7.08 2.15
CA MET A 140 14.66 -6.58 3.54
C MET A 140 13.54 -5.54 3.79
N LEU A 141 13.31 -4.67 2.80
CA LEU A 141 12.27 -3.65 2.87
C LEU A 141 10.87 -4.27 2.88
N TRP A 142 10.61 -5.26 2.02
CA TRP A 142 9.35 -5.99 2.02
C TRP A 142 9.13 -6.77 3.32
N ASP A 143 10.14 -7.46 3.83
CA ASP A 143 10.02 -8.28 5.05
C ASP A 143 9.66 -7.42 6.28
N SER A 144 10.24 -6.22 6.38
CA SER A 144 9.89 -5.25 7.42
C SER A 144 8.50 -4.64 7.18
N ALA A 145 8.13 -4.34 5.93
CA ALA A 145 6.79 -3.88 5.58
C ALA A 145 5.71 -4.91 5.94
N GLU A 146 5.96 -6.19 5.65
CA GLU A 146 5.04 -7.28 5.94
C GLU A 146 4.79 -7.40 7.46
N LYS A 147 5.84 -7.27 8.27
CA LYS A 147 5.74 -7.24 9.73
C LYS A 147 4.83 -6.10 10.22
N ILE A 148 4.96 -4.91 9.63
CA ILE A 148 4.12 -3.74 9.97
C ILE A 148 2.66 -3.97 9.52
N LEU A 149 2.46 -4.31 8.24
CA LEU A 149 1.16 -4.32 7.59
C LEU A 149 0.32 -5.57 7.92
N LEU A 150 0.95 -6.74 8.00
CA LEU A 150 0.25 -8.01 8.21
C LEU A 150 0.35 -8.52 9.64
N LYS A 151 1.49 -8.31 10.32
CA LYS A 151 1.75 -8.85 11.67
C LYS A 151 1.57 -7.83 12.80
N ASN A 152 1.22 -6.57 12.46
CA ASN A 152 1.01 -5.46 13.41
C ASN A 152 2.22 -5.23 14.34
N GLN A 153 3.43 -5.56 13.89
CA GLN A 153 4.66 -5.37 14.64
C GLN A 153 5.21 -3.97 14.37
N LYS A 154 4.81 -3.01 15.21
CA LYS A 154 5.23 -1.60 15.07
C LYS A 154 6.74 -1.40 15.24
N ASP A 155 7.41 -2.29 15.96
CA ASP A 155 8.85 -2.24 16.21
C ASP A 155 9.66 -2.46 14.92
N ALA A 156 9.07 -3.09 13.90
CA ALA A 156 9.67 -3.26 12.58
C ALA A 156 9.78 -1.93 11.78
N ARG A 157 9.24 -0.81 12.30
CA ARG A 157 9.40 0.52 11.71
C ARG A 157 10.87 0.91 11.57
N GLY A 158 11.71 0.58 12.55
CA GLY A 158 13.15 0.85 12.48
C GLY A 158 13.83 0.07 11.36
N ASP A 159 13.54 -1.24 11.26
CA ASP A 159 14.04 -2.10 10.19
C ASP A 159 13.63 -1.60 8.81
N TYR A 160 12.40 -1.11 8.67
CA TYR A 160 11.90 -0.55 7.42
C TYR A 160 12.68 0.71 7.00
N ILE A 161 12.97 1.61 7.95
CA ILE A 161 13.75 2.82 7.69
C ILE A 161 15.16 2.44 7.21
N VAL A 162 15.83 1.54 7.92
CA VAL A 162 17.19 1.07 7.57
C VAL A 162 17.21 0.39 6.20
N ALA A 163 16.20 -0.43 5.90
CA ALA A 163 16.10 -1.10 4.60
C ALA A 163 15.84 -0.10 3.46
N MET A 164 15.02 0.94 3.70
CA MET A 164 14.76 1.99 2.71
C MET A 164 16.00 2.85 2.46
N GLU A 165 16.76 3.20 3.51
CA GLU A 165 18.03 3.92 3.38
C GLU A 165 19.07 3.11 2.59
N LYS A 166 19.18 1.81 2.87
CA LYS A 166 20.05 0.91 2.09
C LYS A 166 19.61 0.81 0.63
N LEU A 167 18.30 0.72 0.37
CA LEU A 167 17.78 0.72 -1.00
C LEU A 167 18.07 2.05 -1.70
N ALA A 168 18.02 3.18 -0.99
CA ALA A 168 18.37 4.50 -1.52
C ALA A 168 19.83 4.59 -1.93
N GLU A 169 20.73 4.05 -1.10
CA GLU A 169 22.17 4.02 -1.36
C GLU A 169 22.48 3.22 -2.64
N ILE A 170 22.02 1.98 -2.74
CA ILE A 170 22.34 1.10 -3.87
C ILE A 170 21.63 1.50 -5.17
N SER A 171 20.48 2.17 -5.09
CA SER A 171 19.76 2.67 -6.27
C SER A 171 20.24 4.03 -6.75
N GLY A 172 21.11 4.70 -5.97
CA GLY A 172 21.60 6.04 -6.29
C GLY A 172 20.52 7.13 -6.14
N ALA A 173 19.44 6.87 -5.40
CA ALA A 173 18.33 7.80 -5.23
C ALA A 173 18.68 9.04 -4.36
N GLY A 174 19.84 9.02 -3.70
CA GLY A 174 20.35 10.10 -2.87
C GLY A 174 19.83 10.04 -1.43
N LYS A 175 20.10 11.13 -0.68
CA LYS A 175 19.77 11.21 0.74
C LYS A 175 18.26 11.38 0.95
N LEU A 176 17.68 10.51 1.76
CA LEU A 176 16.25 10.57 2.10
C LEU A 176 15.96 11.72 3.08
N SER A 177 14.75 12.27 2.97
CA SER A 177 14.18 13.07 4.06
C SER A 177 13.95 12.17 5.27
N LYS A 178 14.18 12.73 6.47
CA LYS A 178 13.88 12.01 7.71
C LYS A 178 12.34 11.83 7.81
N PRO A 179 11.85 10.60 8.06
CA PRO A 179 10.43 10.31 8.23
C PRO A 179 9.86 10.80 9.57
#